data_AF-A0A0F9DYY1-F1
#
_entry.id   AF-A0A0F9DYY1-F1
#
_cell.length_a   1.000
_cell.length_b   1.000
_cell.length_c   1.000
_cell.angle_alpha   90.00
_cell.angle_beta   90.00
_cell.angle_gamma   90.00
#
_symmetry.space_group_name_H-M   'P 1'
#
loop_
_entity.id
_entity.type
_entity.pdbx_description
1 polymer ?
#
loop_
_entity_poly.entity_id
_entity_poly.type
_entity_poly.pdbx_seq_one_letter_code
_entity_poly.pdbx_strand_id
1 'polypeptide(L)' 'DIALMRKIVGPKMGVKASGGIRSFEDARLMIESGATRIGASTSVAIVTAEKGQESY' A
#
# COMPACT_ATOMS: atom_id res chain seq x y z
N ASP A 1 -10.10 -2.82 4.74
CA ASP A 1 -9.55 -2.81 6.11
C ASP A 1 -8.76 -1.57 6.50
N ILE A 2 -7.92 -1.01 5.61
CA ILE A 2 -7.11 0.19 5.92
C ILE A 2 -7.95 1.33 6.52
N ALA A 3 -9.10 1.67 5.93
CA ALA A 3 -9.97 2.74 6.42
C ALA A 3 -10.50 2.47 7.84
N LEU A 4 -10.86 1.21 8.14
CA LEU A 4 -11.27 0.80 9.48
C LEU A 4 -10.11 0.97 10.48
N MET A 5 -8.92 0.47 10.14
CA MET A 5 -7.74 0.62 11.00
C MET A 5 -7.40 2.10 11.24
N ARG A 6 -7.42 2.93 10.19
CA ARG A 6 -7.23 4.39 10.29
C ARG A 6 -8.25 5.02 11.25
N LYS A 7 -9.53 4.64 11.15
CA LYS A 7 -10.57 5.13 12.05
C LYS A 7 -10.30 4.77 13.52
N ILE A 8 -9.81 3.56 13.80
CA ILE A 8 -9.53 3.10 15.17
C ILE A 8 -8.30 3.76 15.78
N VAL A 9 -7.21 3.87 15.03
CA VAL A 9 -5.93 4.38 15.58
C VAL A 9 -5.82 5.91 15.55
N GLY A 10 -6.75 6.59 14.87
CA GLY A 10 -6.76 8.04 14.75
C GLY A 10 -5.55 8.59 13.96
N PRO A 11 -5.25 9.90 14.05
CA PRO A 11 -4.23 10.52 13.22
C PRO A 11 -2.79 10.35 13.74
N LYS A 12 -2.62 10.03 15.03
CA LYS A 12 -1.28 10.00 15.67
C LYS A 12 -0.47 8.74 15.34
N MET A 13 -1.15 7.63 15.07
CA MET A 13 -0.53 6.34 14.75
C MET A 13 -0.54 6.10 13.24
N GLY A 14 0.58 5.64 12.70
CA GLY A 14 0.65 5.23 11.29
C GLY A 14 -0.07 3.91 11.03
N VAL A 15 -0.53 3.71 9.79
CA VAL A 15 -1.09 2.42 9.32
C VAL A 15 -0.23 1.96 8.14
N LYS A 16 0.31 0.74 8.22
CA LYS A 16 1.06 0.11 7.13
C LYS A 16 0.16 -0.84 6.35
N ALA A 17 0.02 -0.60 5.04
CA ALA A 17 -0.58 -1.57 4.13
C ALA A 17 0.51 -2.49 3.56
N SER A 18 0.30 -3.80 3.59
CA SER A 18 1.22 -4.78 3.03
C SER A 18 0.52 -6.06 2.62
N GLY A 19 1.13 -6.79 1.68
CA GLY A 19 0.57 -8.01 1.10
C GLY A 19 -0.29 -7.71 -0.12
N GLY A 20 0.06 -8.30 -1.26
CA GLY A 20 -0.73 -8.21 -2.50
C GLY A 20 -0.69 -6.89 -3.27
N ILE A 21 -0.01 -5.85 -2.78
CA ILE A 21 0.15 -4.56 -3.46
C ILE A 21 1.19 -4.70 -4.56
N ARG A 22 0.78 -4.68 -5.84
CA ARG A 22 1.66 -4.97 -6.98
C ARG A 22 1.75 -3.85 -8.02
N SER A 23 0.80 -2.92 -8.00
CA SER A 23 0.76 -1.79 -8.92
C SER A 23 0.81 -0.44 -8.21
N PHE A 24 1.09 0.61 -8.98
CA PHE A 24 0.98 1.99 -8.52
C PHE A 24 -0.46 2.29 -8.05
N GLU A 25 -1.46 1.82 -8.80
CA GLU A 25 -2.87 1.99 -8.51
C GLU A 25 -3.25 1.34 -7.18
N ASP A 26 -2.79 0.11 -6.92
CA ASP A 26 -3.00 -0.56 -5.63
C ASP A 26 -2.43 0.27 -4.48
N ALA A 27 -1.18 0.72 -4.63
CA ALA A 27 -0.52 1.53 -3.62
C ALA A 27 -1.27 2.85 -3.36
N ARG A 28 -1.74 3.51 -4.43
CA ARG A 28 -2.54 4.74 -4.35
C ARG A 28 -3.85 4.51 -3.60
N LEU A 29 -4.58 3.43 -3.91
CA LEU A 29 -5.83 3.06 -3.22
C LEU A 29 -5.61 2.83 -1.71
N MET A 30 -4.49 2.22 -1.34
CA MET A 30 -4.15 2.01 0.08
C MET A 30 -3.88 3.34 0.80
N ILE A 31 -3.18 4.27 0.15
CA ILE A 31 -2.92 5.61 0.69
C ILE A 31 -4.23 6.39 0.86
N GLU A 32 -5.08 6.39 -0.17
CA GLU A 32 -6.41 7.04 -0.12
C GLU A 32 -7.30 6.45 0.98
N SER A 33 -7.17 5.15 1.24
CA SER A 33 -7.86 4.49 2.34
C SER A 33 -7.31 4.85 3.74
N GLY A 34 -6.18 5.56 3.82
CA GLY A 34 -5.59 6.07 5.06
C GLY A 34 -4.29 5.40 5.50
N ALA A 35 -3.66 4.58 4.65
CA ALA A 35 -2.33 4.05 4.94
C ALA A 35 -1.28 5.17 4.87
N THR A 36 -0.33 5.16 5.79
CA THR A 36 0.82 6.09 5.83
C THR A 36 2.12 5.42 5.41
N ARG A 37 2.11 4.10 5.20
CA ARG A 37 3.26 3.35 4.71
C ARG A 37 2.82 2.16 3.87
N ILE A 38 3.57 1.89 2.81
CA ILE A 38 3.37 0.74 1.92
C ILE A 38 4.52 -0.25 2.13
N GLY A 39 4.18 -1.53 2.31
CA GLY A 39 5.13 -2.64 2.28
C GLY A 39 4.83 -3.55 1.09
N ALA A 40 5.66 -3.50 0.06
CA ALA A 40 5.53 -4.30 -1.15
C ALA A 40 6.89 -4.86 -1.56
N SER A 41 6.91 -6.11 -2.02
CA SER A 41 8.10 -6.76 -2.60
C SER A 41 8.39 -6.27 -4.03
N THR A 42 7.37 -5.81 -4.75
CA THR A 42 7.46 -5.23 -6.11
C THR A 42 7.61 -3.71 -6.07
N SER A 43 8.29 -3.17 -5.05
CA SER A 43 8.38 -1.72 -4.82
C SER A 43 8.99 -0.96 -5.99
N VAL A 44 9.99 -1.54 -6.68
CA VAL A 44 10.60 -0.94 -7.88
C VAL A 44 9.57 -0.74 -8.98
N ALA A 45 8.83 -1.79 -9.33
CA ALA A 45 7.79 -1.74 -10.35
C ALA A 45 6.69 -0.72 -10.02
N ILE A 46 6.30 -0.66 -8.74
CA ILE A 46 5.32 0.33 -8.24
C ILE A 46 5.82 1.76 -8.45
N VAL A 47 7.10 2.05 -8.20
CA VAL A 47 7.64 3.42 -8.35
C VAL A 47 8.02 3.77 -9.79
N THR A 48 8.33 2.78 -10.64
CA THR A 48 8.60 2.99 -12.07
C THR A 48 7.34 2.95 -12.93
N ALA A 49 6.17 2.69 -12.32
CA ALA A 49 4.89 2.43 -13.01
C ALA A 49 5.00 1.29 -14.04
N GLU A 50 5.92 0.36 -13.82
CA GLU A 50 6.07 -0.85 -14.61
C GLU A 50 5.18 -1.95 -14.02
N LYS A 51 4.68 -2.86 -14.86
CA LYS A 51 4.00 -4.05 -14.35
C LYS A 51 5.04 -4.95 -13.69
N GLY A 52 4.95 -5.14 -12.37
CA GLY A 52 5.82 -6.05 -11.65
C GLY A 52 5.73 -7.45 -12.25
N GLN A 53 6.88 -8.00 -12.64
CA GLN A 53 6.95 -9.38 -13.11
C GLN A 53 6.80 -10.33 -11.93
N GLU A 54 5.93 -11.34 -12.06
CA GLU A 54 5.88 -12.45 -11.12
C GLU A 54 7.06 -13.38 -11.38
N SER A 55 7.88 -13.59 -10.35
CA SER A 55 8.68 -14.80 -10.22
C SER A 55 7.99 -15.65 -9.16
N TYR A 56 7.18 -16.62 -9.59
CA TYR A 56 6.80 -17.77 -8.80
C TYR A 56 7.09 -19.04 -9.59
#